data_AF-A0AAD9N0A6-F1
#
_entry.id   AF-A0AAD9N0A6-F1
#
_cell.length_a   1.000
_cell.length_b   1.000
_cell.length_c   1.000
_cell.angle_alpha   90.00
_cell.angle_beta   90.00
_cell.angle_gamma   90.00
#
_symmetry.space_group_name_H-M   'P 1'
#
loop_
_entity.id
_entity.type
_entity.pdbx_description
1 polymer ?
#
loop_
_entity_poly.entity_id
_entity_poly.type
_entity_poly.pdbx_seq_one_letter_code
_entity_poly.pdbx_strand_id
1 'polypeptide(L)'
;MKSNANRRSAKNMETELKGAVRCLEEKSKSLEHNGKTGQKSPAKKPIYNKDGKLVFSKFDLADDRKRTKVGAVTGKDYKTLLGKVQKQKEKIEKLKERDADKAKDLVEKLQWNKVIQKAEGIKVKDDPELLKKSLKKKEKMKEKRKNVWKEREEKVADKIKERQDKRKTNLQKRKHARIDKKIAKAKKKGRIIPGF
;
A
#
# COMPACT_ATOMS: atom_id res chain seq x y z
N MET A 1 10.77 55.97 22.17
CA MET A 1 10.94 54.87 23.14
C MET A 1 10.21 53.62 22.62
N LYS A 2 10.90 52.65 22.02
CA LYS A 2 10.26 51.43 21.47
C LYS A 2 10.19 50.36 22.56
N SER A 3 8.98 49.85 22.82
CA SER A 3 8.61 49.04 23.99
C SER A 3 9.35 47.69 24.06
N ASN A 4 9.73 47.31 25.29
CA ASN A 4 10.52 46.13 25.66
C ASN A 4 9.86 44.78 25.30
N ALA A 5 8.57 44.78 24.93
CA ALA A 5 7.82 43.60 24.52
C ALA A 5 8.24 43.08 23.13
N ASN A 6 8.59 43.98 22.19
CA ASN A 6 8.91 43.60 20.81
C ASN A 6 10.28 42.88 20.70
N ARG A 7 11.21 43.19 21.64
CA ARG A 7 12.54 42.59 21.72
C ARG A 7 12.53 41.15 22.25
N ARG A 8 11.54 40.79 23.08
CA ARG A 8 11.36 39.42 23.60
C ARG A 8 10.73 38.49 22.57
N SER A 9 9.80 39.00 21.76
CA SER A 9 9.19 38.25 20.65
C SER A 9 10.23 37.86 19.59
N ALA A 10 11.07 38.81 19.16
CA ALA A 10 12.14 38.55 18.19
C ALA A 10 13.19 37.54 18.71
N LYS A 11 13.57 37.63 19.99
CA LYS A 11 14.49 36.68 20.62
C LYS A 11 13.91 35.26 20.70
N ASN A 12 12.62 35.13 20.98
CA ASN A 12 11.95 33.82 21.01
C ASN A 12 11.87 33.18 19.62
N MET A 13 11.56 33.96 18.57
CA MET A 13 11.57 33.49 17.18
C MET A 13 12.98 33.07 16.73
N GLU A 14 14.03 33.80 17.11
CA GLU A 14 15.42 33.40 16.83
C GLU A 14 15.82 32.10 17.55
N THR A 15 15.35 31.89 18.80
CA THR A 15 15.63 30.63 19.52
C THR A 15 14.88 29.44 18.93
N GLU A 16 13.68 29.64 18.40
CA GLU A 16 12.91 28.60 17.71
C GLU A 16 13.57 28.22 16.37
N LEU A 17 14.04 29.20 15.61
CA LEU A 17 14.78 28.97 14.37
C LEU A 17 16.13 28.28 14.62
N LYS A 18 16.88 28.68 15.65
CA LYS A 18 18.14 28.01 16.05
C LYS A 18 17.90 26.57 16.54
N GLY A 19 16.80 26.33 17.26
CA GLY A 19 16.40 24.99 17.68
C GLY A 19 16.01 24.09 16.50
N ALA A 20 15.30 24.63 15.50
CA ALA A 20 14.93 23.90 14.29
C ALA A 20 16.14 23.53 13.43
N VAL A 21 17.11 24.44 13.26
CA VAL A 21 18.38 24.17 12.56
C VAL A 21 19.19 23.09 13.28
N ARG A 22 19.27 23.15 14.62
CA ARG A 22 19.95 22.11 15.42
C ARG A 22 19.31 20.74 15.28
N CYS A 23 17.97 20.66 15.26
CA CYS A 23 17.26 19.40 15.03
C CYS A 23 17.46 18.83 13.63
N LEU A 24 17.59 19.68 12.60
CA LEU A 24 17.91 19.22 11.24
C LEU A 24 19.36 18.71 11.13
N GLU A 25 20.28 19.35 11.84
CA GLU A 25 21.70 18.97 11.90
C GLU A 25 21.96 17.70 12.75
N GLU A 26 21.19 17.50 13.82
CA GLU A 26 21.19 16.25 14.60
C GLU A 26 20.58 15.09 13.79
N LYS A 27 19.58 15.38 12.95
CA LYS A 27 18.96 14.38 12.06
C LYS A 27 19.88 13.96 10.92
N SER A 28 20.70 14.87 10.38
CA SER A 28 21.76 14.53 9.42
C SER A 28 22.93 13.78 10.07
N LYS A 29 23.34 14.12 11.30
CA LYS A 29 24.37 13.36 12.06
C LYS A 29 23.93 11.94 12.43
N SER A 30 22.63 11.72 12.68
CA SER A 30 22.07 10.39 12.95
C SER A 30 22.03 9.45 11.74
N LEU A 31 22.16 9.99 10.52
CA LEU A 31 22.25 9.20 9.28
C LEU A 31 23.68 8.67 9.02
N GLU A 32 24.70 9.16 9.73
CA GLU A 32 26.10 8.76 9.50
C GLU A 32 26.71 7.85 10.58
N HIS A 33 25.99 7.58 11.69
CA HIS A 33 26.52 6.76 12.79
C HIS A 33 25.66 5.53 13.07
N ASN A 34 25.56 4.62 12.09
CA ASN A 34 25.30 3.20 12.36
C ASN A 34 26.45 2.34 11.82
N GLY A 35 27.63 2.60 12.39
CA GLY A 35 28.83 1.77 12.24
C GLY A 35 29.10 0.97 13.52
N LYS A 36 28.78 -0.33 13.46
CA LYS A 36 29.33 -1.44 14.28
C LYS A 36 28.99 -1.48 15.78
N THR A 37 28.10 -2.41 16.16
CA THR A 37 28.48 -3.59 16.98
C THR A 37 27.61 -4.78 16.59
N GLY A 38 28.26 -5.88 16.22
CA GLY A 38 27.62 -7.09 15.70
C GLY A 38 28.62 -7.81 14.79
N GLN A 39 29.13 -8.96 15.24
CA GLN A 39 30.10 -9.78 14.53
C GLN A 39 29.65 -9.99 13.08
N LYS A 40 30.38 -9.43 12.11
CA LYS A 40 30.15 -9.71 10.69
C LYS A 40 30.62 -11.13 10.42
N SER A 41 29.68 -12.07 10.31
CA SER A 41 29.97 -13.38 9.72
C SER A 41 30.59 -13.18 8.33
N PRO A 42 31.53 -14.04 7.88
CA PRO A 42 32.16 -13.89 6.58
C PRO A 42 31.08 -13.82 5.49
N ALA A 43 31.24 -12.87 4.56
CA ALA A 43 30.29 -12.66 3.47
C ALA A 43 30.06 -13.98 2.73
N LYS A 44 28.86 -14.56 2.87
CA LYS A 44 28.50 -15.81 2.20
C LYS A 44 28.44 -15.52 0.71
N LYS A 45 29.18 -16.30 -0.09
CA LYS A 45 29.19 -16.15 -1.55
C LYS A 45 27.77 -16.30 -2.10
N PRO A 46 27.35 -15.45 -3.04
CA PRO A 46 26.05 -15.59 -3.71
C PRO A 46 25.96 -16.98 -4.36
N ILE A 47 24.89 -17.73 -4.04
CA ILE A 47 24.62 -19.04 -4.64
C ILE A 47 23.76 -18.81 -5.88
N TYR A 48 24.20 -19.31 -7.01
CA TYR A 48 23.48 -19.21 -8.28
C TYR A 48 22.85 -20.55 -8.65
N ASN A 49 21.61 -20.50 -9.14
CA ASN A 49 20.96 -21.65 -9.77
C ASN A 49 21.62 -21.98 -11.13
N LYS A 50 21.26 -23.10 -11.74
CA LYS A 50 21.70 -23.51 -13.09
C LYS A 50 21.43 -22.44 -14.16
N ASP A 51 20.40 -21.61 -13.96
CA ASP A 51 20.05 -20.46 -14.81
C ASP A 51 20.92 -19.19 -14.57
N GLY A 52 21.89 -19.23 -13.66
CA GLY A 52 22.70 -18.06 -13.28
C GLY A 52 21.96 -17.03 -12.41
N LYS A 53 20.78 -17.35 -11.88
CA LYS A 53 20.00 -16.47 -11.00
C LYS A 53 20.43 -16.65 -9.54
N LEU A 54 20.57 -15.53 -8.82
CA LEU A 54 20.89 -15.52 -7.39
C LEU A 54 19.73 -16.14 -6.59
N VAL A 55 20.01 -17.20 -5.84
CA VAL A 55 19.03 -17.89 -5.00
C VAL A 55 19.47 -17.90 -3.55
N PHE A 56 18.54 -17.50 -2.70
CA PHE A 56 18.75 -17.33 -1.25
C PHE A 56 18.48 -18.63 -0.46
N SER A 57 18.06 -19.68 -1.15
CA SER A 57 17.68 -21.01 -0.64
C SER A 57 18.78 -22.05 -0.93
N LYS A 58 18.99 -23.02 -0.03
CA LYS A 58 19.93 -24.16 -0.23
C LYS A 58 19.41 -25.20 -1.24
N PHE A 59 18.12 -25.16 -1.56
CA PHE A 59 17.46 -26.03 -2.52
C PHE A 59 17.16 -25.28 -3.82
N ASP A 60 17.45 -25.92 -4.96
CA ASP A 60 17.13 -25.42 -6.29
C ASP A 60 15.66 -25.70 -6.59
N LEU A 61 14.80 -24.71 -6.32
CA LEU A 61 13.40 -24.74 -6.79
C LEU A 61 13.39 -24.31 -8.26
N ALA A 62 13.78 -25.21 -9.16
CA ALA A 62 13.54 -25.02 -10.58
C ALA A 62 12.03 -24.83 -10.81
N ASP A 63 11.66 -23.67 -11.36
CA ASP A 63 10.26 -23.29 -11.55
C ASP A 63 9.72 -23.92 -12.84
N ASP A 64 9.66 -25.26 -12.90
CA ASP A 64 9.14 -26.03 -14.04
C ASP A 64 7.63 -25.80 -14.30
N ARG A 65 6.97 -25.03 -13.42
CA ARG A 65 5.52 -24.79 -13.43
C ARG A 65 5.06 -23.67 -14.36
N LYS A 66 5.96 -23.00 -15.07
CA LYS A 66 5.64 -21.82 -15.91
C LYS A 66 5.47 -22.08 -17.40
N ARG A 67 5.16 -23.31 -17.83
CA ARG A 67 4.51 -23.49 -19.14
C ARG A 67 3.00 -23.21 -19.00
N THR A 68 2.63 -22.00 -18.60
CA THR A 68 1.26 -21.53 -18.80
C THR A 68 1.02 -21.56 -20.31
N LYS A 69 0.22 -22.49 -20.84
CA LYS A 69 -0.11 -22.64 -22.28
C LYS A 69 -0.32 -21.25 -22.89
N VAL A 70 0.72 -20.71 -23.52
CA VAL A 70 0.77 -19.33 -24.03
C VAL A 70 -0.16 -19.30 -25.23
N GLY A 71 -1.36 -18.75 -25.05
CA GLY A 71 -2.37 -18.68 -26.11
C GLY A 71 -3.74 -19.22 -25.72
N ALA A 72 -3.82 -20.11 -24.72
CA ALA A 72 -5.10 -20.66 -24.28
C ALA A 72 -6.00 -19.57 -23.66
N VAL A 73 -7.32 -19.68 -23.90
CA VAL A 73 -8.36 -18.81 -23.32
C VAL A 73 -8.65 -19.26 -21.89
N THR A 74 -7.60 -19.26 -21.07
CA THR A 74 -7.57 -19.82 -19.72
C THR A 74 -7.05 -18.81 -18.72
N GLY A 75 -7.35 -19.01 -17.44
CA GLY A 75 -6.82 -18.18 -16.36
C GLY A 75 -7.80 -17.14 -15.81
N LYS A 76 -7.26 -16.08 -15.19
CA LYS A 76 -8.00 -15.08 -14.38
C LYS A 76 -7.76 -13.63 -14.85
N ASP A 77 -7.14 -13.47 -16.00
CA ASP A 77 -6.85 -12.18 -16.62
C ASP A 77 -7.93 -11.80 -17.62
N TYR A 78 -9.11 -11.53 -17.07
CA TYR A 78 -10.35 -11.32 -17.82
C TYR A 78 -10.27 -10.20 -18.88
N LYS A 79 -9.41 -9.17 -18.69
CA LYS A 79 -9.18 -8.11 -19.70
C LYS A 79 -8.51 -8.67 -20.95
N THR A 80 -7.45 -9.45 -20.75
CA THR A 80 -6.71 -10.09 -21.85
C THR A 80 -7.57 -11.13 -22.55
N LEU A 81 -8.38 -11.88 -21.78
CA LEU A 81 -9.30 -12.88 -22.31
C LEU A 81 -10.39 -12.25 -23.16
N LEU A 82 -10.98 -11.14 -22.71
CA LEU A 82 -11.97 -10.40 -23.48
C LEU A 82 -11.39 -9.92 -24.81
N GLY A 83 -10.17 -9.36 -24.78
CA GLY A 83 -9.46 -8.93 -25.99
C GLY A 83 -9.14 -10.08 -26.95
N LYS A 84 -8.81 -11.28 -26.44
CA LYS A 84 -8.61 -12.47 -27.27
C LYS A 84 -9.91 -12.89 -27.97
N VAL A 85 -11.02 -12.94 -27.23
CA VAL A 85 -12.34 -13.31 -27.76
C VAL A 85 -12.79 -12.32 -28.83
N GLN A 86 -12.62 -11.01 -28.59
CA GLN A 86 -12.95 -9.97 -29.57
C GLN A 86 -12.12 -10.11 -30.85
N LYS A 87 -10.79 -10.24 -30.72
CA LYS A 87 -9.90 -10.45 -31.86
C LYS A 87 -10.24 -11.72 -32.65
N GLN A 88 -10.68 -12.79 -31.99
CA GLN A 88 -11.12 -14.01 -32.66
C GLN A 88 -12.40 -13.78 -33.47
N LYS A 89 -13.39 -13.07 -32.90
CA LYS A 89 -14.62 -12.70 -33.61
C LYS A 89 -14.34 -11.83 -34.83
N GLU A 90 -13.55 -10.77 -34.66
CA GLU A 90 -13.15 -9.87 -35.75
C GLU A 90 -12.43 -10.61 -36.88
N LYS A 91 -11.56 -11.59 -36.54
CA LYS A 91 -10.89 -12.42 -37.55
C LYS A 91 -11.88 -13.27 -38.35
N ILE A 92 -12.87 -13.85 -37.68
CA ILE A 92 -13.91 -14.65 -38.35
C ILE A 92 -14.78 -13.76 -39.24
N GLU A 93 -15.18 -12.58 -38.76
CA GLU A 93 -15.98 -11.61 -39.53
C GLU A 93 -15.24 -11.13 -40.78
N LYS A 94 -13.98 -10.70 -40.64
CA LYS A 94 -13.12 -10.29 -41.78
C LYS A 94 -12.91 -11.40 -42.81
N LEU A 95 -12.88 -12.66 -42.38
CA LEU A 95 -12.75 -13.79 -43.30
C LEU A 95 -14.07 -14.15 -43.95
N LYS A 96 -15.21 -14.00 -43.26
CA LYS A 96 -16.53 -14.17 -43.87
C LYS A 96 -16.79 -13.18 -45.00
N GLU A 97 -16.32 -11.94 -44.86
CA GLU A 97 -16.45 -10.90 -45.88
C GLU A 97 -15.61 -11.19 -47.14
N ARG A 98 -14.47 -11.87 -47.00
CA ARG A 98 -13.59 -12.20 -48.13
C ARG A 98 -13.88 -13.58 -48.72
N ASP A 99 -13.87 -14.61 -47.88
CA ASP A 99 -13.95 -16.02 -48.24
C ASP A 99 -14.86 -16.78 -47.24
N ALA A 100 -16.12 -16.96 -47.60
CA ALA A 100 -17.12 -17.60 -46.73
C ALA A 100 -16.75 -19.04 -46.34
N ASP A 101 -16.17 -19.82 -47.26
CA ASP A 101 -15.87 -21.24 -47.02
C ASP A 101 -14.67 -21.43 -46.09
N LYS A 102 -13.60 -20.64 -46.28
CA LYS A 102 -12.46 -20.63 -45.34
C LYS A 102 -12.89 -20.20 -43.93
N ALA A 103 -13.88 -19.31 -43.83
CA ALA A 103 -14.41 -18.91 -42.53
C ALA A 103 -15.18 -20.05 -41.84
N LYS A 104 -15.95 -20.87 -42.58
CA LYS A 104 -16.63 -22.05 -42.04
C LYS A 104 -15.62 -23.08 -41.54
N ASP A 105 -14.60 -23.40 -42.34
CA ASP A 105 -13.54 -24.33 -41.96
C ASP A 105 -12.81 -23.90 -40.68
N LEU A 106 -12.54 -22.60 -40.53
CA LEU A 106 -11.91 -22.07 -39.33
C LEU A 106 -12.83 -22.14 -38.12
N VAL A 107 -14.11 -21.85 -38.27
CA VAL A 107 -15.09 -21.99 -37.17
C VAL A 107 -15.17 -23.45 -36.72
N GLU A 108 -15.25 -24.39 -37.65
CA GLU A 108 -15.27 -25.82 -37.35
C GLU A 108 -13.99 -26.27 -36.62
N LYS A 109 -12.81 -25.88 -37.13
CA LYS A 109 -11.53 -26.15 -36.47
C LYS A 109 -11.49 -25.59 -35.04
N LEU A 110 -12.00 -24.38 -34.82
CA LEU A 110 -12.07 -23.79 -33.48
C LEU A 110 -13.03 -24.54 -32.56
N GLN A 111 -14.16 -25.01 -33.08
CA GLN A 111 -15.13 -25.81 -32.34
C GLN A 111 -14.53 -27.16 -31.90
N TRP A 112 -13.89 -27.89 -32.81
CA TRP A 112 -13.22 -29.16 -32.47
C TRP A 112 -12.09 -28.96 -31.47
N ASN A 113 -11.25 -27.94 -31.66
CA ASN A 113 -10.20 -27.60 -30.70
C ASN A 113 -10.78 -27.26 -29.32
N LYS A 114 -11.92 -26.57 -29.25
CA LYS A 114 -12.61 -26.27 -27.98
C LYS A 114 -13.10 -27.55 -27.30
N VAL A 115 -13.64 -28.51 -28.04
CA VAL A 115 -14.08 -29.81 -27.51
C VAL A 115 -12.90 -30.61 -26.97
N ILE A 116 -11.81 -30.71 -27.74
CA ILE A 116 -10.58 -31.41 -27.33
C ILE A 116 -10.02 -30.79 -26.05
N GLN A 117 -9.90 -29.46 -25.97
CA GLN A 117 -9.40 -28.78 -24.76
C GLN A 117 -10.30 -29.02 -23.55
N LYS A 118 -11.62 -29.06 -23.74
CA LYS A 118 -12.55 -29.40 -22.65
C LYS A 118 -12.37 -30.85 -22.20
N ALA A 119 -12.17 -31.79 -23.13
CA ALA A 119 -11.90 -33.19 -22.83
C ALA A 119 -10.55 -33.39 -22.10
N GLU A 120 -9.52 -32.60 -22.44
CA GLU A 120 -8.25 -32.52 -21.69
C GLU A 120 -8.44 -31.98 -20.25
N GLY A 121 -9.63 -31.47 -19.89
CA GLY A 121 -9.90 -30.86 -18.58
C GLY A 121 -9.57 -29.37 -18.49
N ILE A 122 -9.25 -28.72 -19.62
CA ILE A 122 -8.94 -27.29 -19.64
C ILE A 122 -10.23 -26.47 -19.60
N LYS A 123 -10.32 -25.57 -18.61
CA LYS A 123 -11.44 -24.63 -18.46
C LYS A 123 -11.34 -23.49 -19.47
N VAL A 124 -11.91 -23.69 -20.66
CA VAL A 124 -12.05 -22.67 -21.71
C VAL A 124 -13.06 -21.60 -21.30
N LYS A 125 -12.67 -20.32 -21.35
CA LYS A 125 -13.50 -19.16 -20.94
C LYS A 125 -13.65 -18.15 -22.06
N ASP A 126 -14.46 -18.47 -23.05
CA ASP A 126 -14.62 -17.71 -24.29
C ASP A 126 -15.88 -16.81 -24.33
N ASP A 127 -16.77 -16.90 -23.33
CA ASP A 127 -18.00 -16.09 -23.30
C ASP A 127 -17.75 -14.63 -22.91
N PRO A 128 -18.01 -13.64 -23.80
CA PRO A 128 -17.67 -12.24 -23.54
C PRO A 128 -18.49 -11.63 -22.40
N GLU A 129 -19.75 -12.03 -22.23
CA GLU A 129 -20.62 -11.52 -21.17
C GLU A 129 -20.15 -11.97 -19.78
N LEU A 130 -19.78 -13.25 -19.64
CA LEU A 130 -19.26 -13.79 -18.39
C LEU A 130 -17.90 -13.17 -18.03
N LEU A 131 -17.06 -12.88 -19.04
CA LEU A 131 -15.80 -12.16 -18.85
C LEU A 131 -16.02 -10.73 -18.36
N LYS A 132 -16.99 -10.00 -18.94
CA LYS A 132 -17.39 -8.67 -18.47
C LYS A 132 -17.93 -8.70 -17.03
N LYS A 133 -18.81 -9.65 -16.71
CA LYS A 133 -19.33 -9.85 -15.34
C LYS A 133 -18.20 -10.15 -14.34
N SER A 134 -17.25 -10.99 -14.75
CA SER A 134 -16.07 -11.33 -13.94
C SER A 134 -15.15 -10.14 -13.70
N LEU A 135 -14.98 -9.26 -14.69
CA LEU A 135 -14.25 -8.00 -14.54
C LEU A 135 -14.90 -7.10 -13.49
N LYS A 136 -16.21 -6.85 -13.62
CA LYS A 136 -16.97 -6.05 -12.65
C LYS A 136 -16.85 -6.62 -11.23
N LYS A 137 -16.93 -7.95 -11.08
CA LYS A 137 -16.74 -8.61 -9.77
C LYS A 137 -15.33 -8.38 -9.22
N LYS A 138 -14.29 -8.46 -10.07
CA LYS A 138 -12.89 -8.21 -9.68
C LYS A 138 -12.69 -6.76 -9.23
N GLU A 139 -13.31 -5.80 -9.92
CA GLU A 139 -13.27 -4.37 -9.58
C GLU A 139 -13.98 -4.09 -8.25
N LYS A 140 -15.22 -4.59 -8.07
CA LYS A 140 -15.95 -4.49 -6.80
C LYS A 140 -15.17 -5.07 -5.62
N MET A 141 -14.47 -6.19 -5.82
CA MET A 141 -13.62 -6.76 -4.77
C MET A 141 -12.40 -5.89 -4.44
N LYS A 142 -11.82 -5.21 -5.44
CA LYS A 142 -10.74 -4.25 -5.21
C LYS A 142 -11.23 -3.03 -4.44
N GLU A 143 -12.39 -2.50 -4.79
CA GLU A 143 -13.02 -1.38 -4.08
C GLU A 143 -13.31 -1.73 -2.62
N LYS A 144 -13.93 -2.89 -2.37
CA LYS A 144 -14.15 -3.38 -1.00
C LYS A 144 -12.86 -3.45 -0.21
N ARG A 145 -11.79 -4.00 -0.80
CA ARG A 145 -10.48 -4.03 -0.14
C ARG A 145 -9.95 -2.63 0.14
N LYS A 146 -10.02 -1.72 -0.83
CA LYS A 146 -9.61 -0.33 -0.66
C LYS A 146 -10.35 0.34 0.51
N ASN A 147 -11.66 0.17 0.59
CA ASN A 147 -12.47 0.75 1.66
C ASN A 147 -12.12 0.16 3.02
N VAL A 148 -11.97 -1.16 3.13
CA VAL A 148 -11.56 -1.84 4.37
C VAL A 148 -10.18 -1.35 4.84
N TRP A 149 -9.25 -1.09 3.93
CA TRP A 149 -7.93 -0.55 4.30
C TRP A 149 -8.03 0.90 4.77
N LYS A 150 -8.82 1.75 4.09
CA LYS A 150 -9.09 3.12 4.55
C LYS A 150 -9.72 3.15 5.94
N GLU A 151 -10.75 2.34 6.19
CA GLU A 151 -11.39 2.24 7.51
C GLU A 151 -10.39 1.80 8.60
N ARG A 152 -9.42 0.94 8.27
CA ARG A 152 -8.38 0.54 9.21
C ARG A 152 -7.42 1.69 9.50
N GLU A 153 -7.01 2.45 8.50
CA GLU A 153 -6.15 3.63 8.64
C GLU A 153 -6.84 4.70 9.51
N GLU A 154 -8.10 5.01 9.22
CA GLU A 154 -8.93 5.93 10.00
C GLU A 154 -9.06 5.48 11.47
N LYS A 155 -9.41 4.20 11.70
CA LYS A 155 -9.48 3.64 13.06
C LYS A 155 -8.16 3.74 13.82
N VAL A 156 -7.03 3.58 13.14
CA VAL A 156 -5.71 3.73 13.75
C VAL A 156 -5.44 5.19 14.10
N ALA A 157 -5.73 6.11 13.17
CA ALA A 157 -5.59 7.55 13.40
C ALA A 157 -6.47 8.04 14.57
N ASP A 158 -7.72 7.61 14.64
CA ASP A 158 -8.65 7.94 15.73
C ASP A 158 -8.15 7.43 17.07
N LYS A 159 -7.68 6.18 17.14
CA LYS A 159 -7.09 5.62 18.38
C LYS A 159 -5.84 6.37 18.83
N ILE A 160 -5.04 6.90 17.90
CA ILE A 160 -3.88 7.72 18.22
C ILE A 160 -4.33 9.08 18.76
N LYS A 161 -5.28 9.73 18.08
CA LYS A 161 -5.86 11.01 18.47
C LYS A 161 -6.51 10.94 19.85
N GLU A 162 -7.34 9.93 20.10
CA GLU A 162 -8.01 9.70 21.38
C GLU A 162 -6.99 9.56 22.53
N ARG A 163 -5.91 8.80 22.31
CA ARG A 163 -4.82 8.66 23.29
C ARG A 163 -4.10 9.98 23.55
N GLN A 164 -3.83 10.77 22.51
CA GLN A 164 -3.23 12.10 22.62
C GLN A 164 -4.15 13.06 23.39
N ASP A 165 -5.44 13.06 23.11
CA ASP A 165 -6.41 13.94 23.75
C ASP A 165 -6.65 13.56 25.22
N LYS A 166 -6.70 12.27 25.55
CA LYS A 166 -6.66 11.79 26.94
C LYS A 166 -5.41 12.26 27.68
N ARG A 167 -4.24 12.23 27.04
CA ARG A 167 -3.00 12.75 27.63
C ARG A 167 -3.07 14.25 27.86
N LYS A 168 -3.53 15.03 26.88
CA LYS A 168 -3.69 16.50 26.99
C LYS A 168 -4.64 16.87 28.12
N THR A 169 -5.82 16.25 28.19
CA THR A 169 -6.81 16.51 29.24
C THR A 169 -6.26 16.16 30.63
N ASN A 170 -5.56 15.04 30.78
CA ASN A 170 -4.91 14.68 32.04
C ASN A 170 -3.80 15.67 32.46
N LEU A 171 -3.01 16.16 31.50
CA LEU A 171 -1.99 17.20 31.76
C LEU A 171 -2.63 18.53 32.19
N GLN A 172 -3.71 18.95 31.53
CA GLN A 172 -4.46 20.15 31.91
C GLN A 172 -5.06 20.00 33.32
N LYS A 173 -5.71 18.87 33.62
CA LYS A 173 -6.21 18.58 34.97
C LYS A 173 -5.12 18.65 36.03
N ARG A 174 -3.93 18.10 35.77
CA ARG A 174 -2.77 18.23 36.67
C ARG A 174 -2.29 19.67 36.84
N LYS A 175 -2.31 20.47 35.77
CA LYS A 175 -1.95 21.90 35.81
C LYS A 175 -2.96 22.69 36.66
N HIS A 176 -4.26 22.53 36.42
CA HIS A 176 -5.32 23.14 37.20
C HIS A 176 -5.24 22.72 38.68
N ALA A 177 -5.16 21.43 38.97
CA ALA A 177 -5.04 20.96 40.36
C ALA A 177 -3.81 21.52 41.11
N ARG A 178 -2.68 21.77 40.41
CA ARG A 178 -1.51 22.45 41.02
C ARG A 178 -1.80 23.92 41.32
N ILE A 179 -2.51 24.61 40.43
CA ILE A 179 -2.96 25.99 40.61
C ILE A 179 -3.97 26.05 41.76
N ASP A 180 -5.00 25.21 41.75
CA ASP A 180 -6.05 25.18 42.78
C ASP A 180 -5.47 24.90 44.17
N LYS A 181 -4.50 23.98 44.27
CA LYS A 181 -3.76 23.74 45.53
C LYS A 181 -3.00 24.98 46.02
N LYS A 182 -2.40 25.77 45.11
CA LYS A 182 -1.73 27.03 45.47
C LYS A 182 -2.75 28.06 45.96
N ILE A 183 -3.88 28.20 45.25
CA ILE A 183 -4.97 29.10 45.63
C ILE A 183 -5.54 28.72 47.00
N ALA A 184 -5.86 27.44 47.22
CA ALA A 184 -6.38 26.95 48.49
C ALA A 184 -5.42 27.20 49.67
N LYS A 185 -4.11 26.99 49.46
CA LYS A 185 -3.09 27.31 50.48
C LYS A 185 -3.01 28.81 50.79
N ALA A 186 -3.15 29.68 49.80
CA ALA A 186 -3.15 31.13 50.01
C ALA A 186 -4.42 31.61 50.74
N LYS A 187 -5.59 31.08 50.36
CA LYS A 187 -6.87 31.34 51.05
C LYS A 187 -6.81 30.94 52.52
N LYS A 188 -6.29 29.75 52.84
CA LYS A 188 -6.08 29.30 54.25
C LYS A 188 -5.17 30.23 55.06
N LYS A 189 -4.27 30.97 54.41
CA LYS A 189 -3.36 31.94 55.03
C LYS A 189 -3.93 33.38 55.04
N GLY A 190 -5.19 33.57 54.65
CA GLY A 190 -5.83 34.89 54.59
C GLY A 190 -5.34 35.81 53.48
N ARG A 191 -4.56 35.30 52.51
CA ARG A 191 -4.05 36.11 51.38
C ARG A 191 -5.10 36.17 50.27
N ILE A 192 -5.57 37.37 49.94
CA ILE A 192 -6.42 37.62 48.76
C ILE A 192 -5.53 37.50 47.51
N ILE A 193 -5.90 36.63 46.57
CA ILE A 193 -5.21 36.53 45.27
C ILE A 193 -6.05 37.29 44.24
N PRO A 194 -5.60 38.47 43.77
CA PRO A 194 -6.23 39.16 42.65
C PRO A 194 -5.84 38.51 41.31
N GLY A 195 -6.81 38.26 40.44
CA GLY A 195 -6.59 37.77 39.08
C GLY A 195 -6.57 36.24 38.91
N PHE A 196 -7.10 35.49 39.88
CA PHE A 196 -7.50 34.08 39.75
C PHE A 196 -8.98 33.91 40.07
#